data_AF-A0A7Y4YGT0-F1
#
_entry.id   AF-A0A7Y4YGT0-F1
#
_cell.length_a   1.000
_cell.length_b   1.000
_cell.length_c   1.000
_cell.angle_alpha   90.00
_cell.angle_beta   90.00
_cell.angle_gamma   90.00
#
_symmetry.space_group_name_H-M   'P 1'
#
loop_
_entity.id
_entity.type
_entity.pdbx_description
1 polymer ?
#
loop_
_entity_poly.entity_id
_entity_poly.type
_entity_poly.pdbx_seq_one_letter_code
_entity_poly.pdbx_strand_id
1 'polypeptide(L)'
;MLYTIASLMILAFPAQVGAVEFVTVGPRAMGMGGAGVAVTTDALATYWNPAGLAMTQTVDIRILGGVQVIDRLGIADAVHDLEKFNPNDPNTAANLAKAQSIAARINKPGATISLNGSAGLYIKGHLGEHAFGLNVSDVATGGGFVSTPITATQNGAAVNLAGAMALRGLEARQLAFSYAYAFSDKTFSIGVTGKIIQGSSYNGSTALTGGTDVSVTDNFGKSTLSTAFGIDVGAIYRPSSWLRFAVVAKDINQPTFNAAGGGELKLEPQIRSGMAINPYSSLTLTA
;
A
#
# COMPACT_ATOMS: atom_id res chain seq x y z
N MET A 1 -39.97 -24.72 21.58
CA MET A 1 -38.55 -25.07 21.37
C MET A 1 -38.03 -24.15 20.28
N LEU A 2 -37.54 -22.97 20.66
CA LEU A 2 -37.19 -21.87 19.74
C LEU A 2 -35.69 -21.59 19.91
N TYR A 3 -34.92 -21.77 18.84
CA TYR A 3 -33.46 -21.60 18.83
C TYR A 3 -33.10 -20.11 18.86
N THR A 4 -32.32 -19.69 19.86
CA THR A 4 -31.69 -18.36 19.91
C THR A 4 -30.29 -18.48 19.31
N ILE A 5 -30.10 -17.92 18.10
CA ILE A 5 -28.78 -17.78 17.48
C ILE A 5 -28.15 -16.51 18.05
N ALA A 6 -27.11 -16.66 18.87
CA ALA A 6 -26.31 -15.55 19.35
C ALA A 6 -25.25 -15.20 18.29
N SER A 7 -25.43 -14.07 17.61
CA SER A 7 -24.43 -13.49 16.70
C SER A 7 -23.28 -12.91 17.51
N LEU A 8 -22.11 -13.56 17.47
CA LEU A 8 -20.87 -13.06 18.07
C LEU A 8 -20.30 -11.95 17.17
N MET A 9 -20.58 -10.69 17.52
CA MET A 9 -19.99 -9.52 16.87
C MET A 9 -18.60 -9.29 17.48
N ILE A 10 -17.54 -9.67 16.77
CA ILE A 10 -16.16 -9.39 17.16
C ILE A 10 -15.90 -7.90 16.94
N LEU A 11 -15.93 -7.12 18.01
CA LEU A 11 -15.45 -5.74 18.07
C LEU A 11 -13.91 -5.76 18.04
N ALA A 12 -13.34 -5.70 16.83
CA ALA A 12 -11.91 -5.45 16.66
C ALA A 12 -11.65 -3.94 16.85
N PHE A 13 -11.02 -3.58 17.97
CA PHE A 13 -10.45 -2.25 18.15
C PHE A 13 -9.29 -2.07 17.15
N PRO A 14 -9.25 -1.01 16.34
CA PRO A 14 -8.08 -0.72 15.53
C PRO A 14 -6.98 -0.18 16.45
N ALA A 15 -6.03 -1.03 16.82
CA ALA A 15 -4.72 -0.55 17.23
C ALA A 15 -4.08 0.08 15.98
N GLN A 16 -4.01 1.41 15.93
CA GLN A 16 -3.23 2.11 14.89
C GLN A 16 -1.74 1.87 15.15
N VAL A 17 -1.24 0.74 14.67
CA VAL A 17 0.18 0.46 14.52
C VAL A 17 0.49 0.54 13.03
N GLY A 18 1.60 1.19 12.70
CA GLY A 18 2.00 1.57 11.34
C GLY A 18 2.37 0.39 10.46
N ALA A 19 1.37 -0.43 10.10
CA ALA A 19 1.51 -1.45 9.08
C ALA A 19 2.01 -0.79 7.78
N VAL A 20 3.09 -1.32 7.24
CA VAL A 20 3.63 -0.90 5.94
C VAL A 20 2.53 -1.07 4.90
N GLU A 21 2.20 0.00 4.19
CA GLU A 21 1.17 -0.02 3.15
C GLU A 21 1.51 -1.09 2.12
N PHE A 22 0.56 -1.98 1.84
CA PHE A 22 0.73 -2.97 0.79
C PHE A 22 0.74 -2.24 -0.54
N VAL A 23 1.88 -2.29 -1.21
CA VAL A 23 2.09 -1.58 -2.46
C VAL A 23 1.36 -2.28 -3.60
N THR A 24 0.65 -1.48 -4.40
CA THR A 24 0.00 -2.01 -5.60
C THR A 24 1.02 -2.23 -6.70
N VAL A 25 1.24 -3.49 -7.06
CA VAL A 25 2.18 -3.87 -8.12
C VAL A 25 1.43 -4.28 -9.39
N GLY A 26 1.86 -3.73 -10.52
CA GLY A 26 1.31 -4.04 -11.84
C GLY A 26 0.25 -3.06 -12.32
N PRO A 27 0.32 -2.58 -13.58
CA PRO A 27 -0.62 -1.60 -14.14
C PRO A 27 -2.09 -1.99 -13.99
N ARG A 28 -2.42 -3.26 -14.22
CA ARG A 28 -3.79 -3.78 -14.09
C ARG A 28 -4.31 -3.67 -12.66
N ALA A 29 -3.50 -4.05 -11.66
CA ALA A 29 -3.91 -3.97 -10.27
C ALA A 29 -4.03 -2.50 -9.81
N MET A 30 -3.15 -1.61 -10.28
CA MET A 30 -3.24 -0.17 -10.04
C MET A 30 -4.54 0.43 -10.59
N GLY A 31 -4.91 0.07 -11.82
CA GLY A 31 -6.18 0.50 -12.42
C GLY A 31 -7.43 -0.06 -11.73
N MET A 32 -7.31 -1.19 -11.02
CA MET A 32 -8.39 -1.81 -10.25
C MET A 32 -8.36 -1.44 -8.76
N GLY A 33 -7.62 -0.38 -8.37
CA GLY A 33 -7.57 0.10 -6.98
C GLY A 33 -6.88 -0.86 -6.01
N GLY A 34 -5.93 -1.68 -6.47
CA GLY A 34 -5.19 -2.62 -5.63
C GLY A 34 -5.80 -4.02 -5.52
N ALA A 35 -6.80 -4.34 -6.35
CA ALA A 35 -7.49 -5.63 -6.32
C ALA A 35 -6.76 -6.74 -7.11
N GLY A 36 -5.62 -7.20 -6.61
CA GLY A 36 -4.81 -8.23 -7.28
C GLY A 36 -4.95 -9.65 -6.70
N VAL A 37 -5.51 -9.83 -5.51
CA VAL A 37 -5.47 -11.13 -4.78
C VAL A 37 -6.26 -12.24 -5.47
N ALA A 38 -7.45 -11.93 -6.00
CA ALA A 38 -8.31 -12.91 -6.68
C ALA A 38 -8.14 -12.94 -8.20
N VAL A 39 -7.75 -11.81 -8.80
CA VAL A 39 -7.71 -11.66 -10.26
C VAL A 39 -6.41 -12.20 -10.85
N THR A 40 -5.29 -12.08 -10.15
CA THR A 40 -3.95 -12.35 -10.71
C THR A 40 -3.70 -13.84 -10.86
N THR A 41 -3.56 -14.29 -12.11
CA THR A 41 -3.24 -15.69 -12.47
C THR A 41 -2.00 -15.80 -13.35
N ASP A 42 -1.28 -14.69 -13.50
CA ASP A 42 -0.11 -14.54 -14.37
C ASP A 42 1.18 -14.49 -13.52
N ALA A 43 2.32 -14.10 -14.08
CA ALA A 43 3.59 -14.06 -13.35
C ALA A 43 3.58 -13.13 -12.11
N LEU A 44 2.70 -12.12 -12.07
CA LEU A 44 2.53 -11.26 -10.90
C LEU A 44 1.90 -11.99 -9.70
N ALA A 45 1.38 -13.21 -9.87
CA ALA A 45 0.87 -14.01 -8.76
C ALA A 45 1.97 -14.34 -7.75
N THR A 46 3.25 -14.36 -8.16
CA THR A 46 4.41 -14.45 -7.23
C THR A 46 4.42 -13.32 -6.19
N TYR A 47 3.90 -12.14 -6.55
CA TYR A 47 3.72 -11.02 -5.63
C TYR A 47 2.32 -11.03 -5.00
N TRP A 48 1.25 -11.17 -5.78
CA TRP A 48 -0.11 -10.96 -5.26
C TRP A 48 -0.67 -12.12 -4.44
N ASN A 49 -0.57 -13.35 -4.95
CA ASN A 49 -1.08 -14.56 -4.31
C ASN A 49 -0.47 -15.78 -5.01
N PRO A 50 0.44 -16.54 -4.37
CA PRO A 50 1.12 -17.65 -5.03
C PRO A 50 0.16 -18.71 -5.59
N ALA A 51 -1.00 -18.94 -4.96
CA ALA A 51 -2.01 -19.87 -5.47
C ALA A 51 -2.54 -19.50 -6.87
N GLY A 52 -2.44 -18.23 -7.28
CA GLY A 52 -2.79 -17.77 -8.62
C GLY A 52 -1.92 -18.38 -9.72
N LEU A 53 -0.70 -18.81 -9.40
CA LEU A 53 0.24 -19.38 -10.38
C LEU A 53 -0.31 -20.65 -11.03
N ALA A 54 -1.02 -21.50 -10.30
CA ALA A 54 -1.53 -22.77 -10.84
C ALA A 54 -2.89 -22.65 -11.56
N MET A 55 -3.52 -21.47 -11.54
CA MET A 55 -4.84 -21.24 -12.17
C MET A 55 -4.81 -21.25 -13.70
N THR A 56 -3.65 -20.95 -14.31
CA THR A 56 -3.46 -21.06 -15.77
C THR A 56 -2.18 -21.80 -16.09
N GLN A 57 -2.23 -22.65 -17.13
CA GLN A 57 -1.10 -23.43 -17.63
C GLN A 57 -0.40 -22.66 -18.75
N THR A 58 0.33 -21.61 -18.38
CA THR A 58 1.05 -20.75 -19.31
C THR A 58 2.43 -20.44 -18.76
N VAL A 59 3.43 -20.39 -19.65
CA VAL A 59 4.70 -19.72 -19.35
C VAL A 59 4.49 -18.22 -19.54
N ASP A 60 4.91 -17.43 -18.56
CA ASP A 60 4.72 -15.99 -18.58
C ASP A 60 5.95 -15.28 -18.03
N ILE A 61 6.40 -14.24 -18.73
CA ILE A 61 7.55 -13.41 -18.37
C ILE A 61 7.10 -11.96 -18.48
N ARG A 62 7.28 -11.20 -17.40
CA ARG A 62 6.86 -9.80 -17.32
C ARG A 62 7.99 -8.94 -16.78
N ILE A 63 8.26 -7.86 -17.50
CA ILE A 63 9.01 -6.72 -16.99
C ILE A 63 8.02 -5.57 -16.90
N LEU A 64 7.90 -4.98 -15.71
CA LEU A 64 6.97 -3.89 -15.48
C LEU A 64 7.49 -2.93 -14.45
N GLY A 65 7.08 -1.68 -14.62
CA GLY A 65 7.27 -0.60 -13.68
C GLY A 65 5.96 0.17 -13.53
N GLY A 66 5.76 0.79 -12.38
CA GLY A 66 4.55 1.54 -12.11
C GLY A 66 4.72 2.48 -10.93
N VAL A 67 4.08 3.64 -11.03
CA VAL A 67 4.02 4.64 -9.97
C VAL A 67 2.55 5.00 -9.76
N GLN A 68 2.14 5.09 -8.51
CA GLN A 68 0.81 5.47 -8.08
C GLN A 68 0.93 6.54 -7.00
N VAL A 69 0.27 7.67 -7.23
CA VAL A 69 0.10 8.72 -6.22
C VAL A 69 -1.33 8.63 -5.69
N ILE A 70 -1.48 8.63 -4.37
CA ILE A 70 -2.76 8.53 -3.68
C ILE A 70 -2.93 9.80 -2.85
N ASP A 71 -3.86 10.65 -3.27
CA ASP A 71 -4.32 11.76 -2.45
C ASP A 71 -5.60 11.34 -1.70
N ARG A 72 -5.49 11.21 -0.38
CA ARG A 72 -6.65 10.93 0.48
C ARG A 72 -7.20 12.24 1.00
N LEU A 73 -8.48 12.47 0.73
CA LEU A 73 -9.27 13.62 1.18
C LEU A 73 -8.83 14.99 0.61
N GLY A 74 -8.02 15.01 -0.46
CA GLY A 74 -7.63 16.25 -1.14
C GLY A 74 -6.55 17.03 -0.38
N ILE A 75 -5.64 16.35 0.30
CA ILE A 75 -4.58 17.00 1.05
C ILE A 75 -3.59 17.71 0.12
N ALA A 76 -3.38 17.21 -1.11
CA ALA A 76 -2.48 17.85 -2.05
C ALA A 76 -3.00 19.25 -2.41
N ASP A 77 -4.30 19.36 -2.70
CA ASP A 77 -4.96 20.65 -2.95
C ASP A 77 -4.91 21.56 -1.72
N ALA A 78 -5.09 21.01 -0.52
CA ALA A 78 -5.05 21.79 0.71
C ALA A 78 -3.65 22.33 1.03
N VAL A 79 -2.60 21.56 0.75
CA VAL A 79 -1.19 21.98 0.87
C VAL A 79 -0.86 23.01 -0.22
N HIS A 80 -1.32 22.83 -1.45
CA HIS A 80 -1.14 23.82 -2.52
C HIS A 80 -1.80 25.17 -2.19
N ASP A 81 -2.98 25.15 -1.58
CA ASP A 81 -3.65 26.36 -1.10
C ASP A 81 -2.92 27.01 0.10
N LEU A 82 -2.21 26.22 0.92
CA LEU A 82 -1.33 26.70 1.97
C LEU A 82 -0.09 27.40 1.40
N GLU A 83 0.57 26.81 0.41
CA GLU A 83 1.75 27.38 -0.27
C GLU A 83 1.41 28.73 -0.92
N LYS A 84 0.21 28.84 -1.51
CA LYS A 84 -0.29 30.07 -2.13
C LYS A 84 -0.96 31.04 -1.16
N PHE A 85 -0.97 30.74 0.13
CA PHE A 85 -1.56 31.62 1.12
C PHE A 85 -0.74 32.92 1.23
N ASN A 86 -1.40 34.08 1.26
CA ASN A 86 -0.75 35.37 1.47
C ASN A 86 -0.96 35.82 2.93
N PRO A 87 0.06 35.78 3.79
CA PRO A 87 -0.06 36.18 5.20
C PRO A 87 -0.45 37.66 5.39
N ASN A 88 -0.15 38.50 4.39
CA ASN A 88 -0.28 39.95 4.46
C ASN A 88 -1.45 40.49 3.61
N ASP A 89 -2.48 39.66 3.36
CA ASP A 89 -3.69 40.12 2.66
C ASP A 89 -4.38 41.25 3.47
N PRO A 90 -4.67 42.41 2.85
CA PRO A 90 -5.28 43.55 3.53
C PRO A 90 -6.71 43.26 4.05
N ASN A 91 -7.39 42.23 3.54
CA ASN A 91 -8.68 41.79 4.06
C ASN A 91 -8.50 40.70 5.14
N THR A 92 -8.01 41.12 6.31
CA THR A 92 -7.61 40.21 7.40
C THR A 92 -8.72 39.26 7.85
N ALA A 93 -9.99 39.70 7.87
CA ALA A 93 -11.11 38.86 8.30
C ALA A 93 -11.40 37.72 7.31
N ALA A 94 -11.42 38.01 6.01
CA ALA A 94 -11.55 37.00 4.96
C ALA A 94 -10.31 36.08 4.91
N ASN A 95 -9.12 36.66 5.13
CA ASN A 95 -7.87 35.91 5.14
C ASN A 95 -7.81 34.91 6.29
N LEU A 96 -8.30 35.29 7.48
CA LEU A 96 -8.42 34.38 8.63
C LEU A 96 -9.39 33.23 8.36
N ALA A 97 -10.55 33.50 7.74
CA ALA A 97 -11.49 32.45 7.36
C ALA A 97 -10.90 31.48 6.31
N LYS A 98 -10.16 31.99 5.33
CA LYS A 98 -9.42 31.17 4.36
C LYS A 98 -8.36 30.31 5.06
N ALA A 99 -7.60 30.89 5.98
CA ALA A 99 -6.59 30.18 6.76
C ALA A 99 -7.21 29.04 7.59
N GLN A 100 -8.32 29.30 8.28
CA GLN A 100 -9.06 28.29 9.03
C GLN A 100 -9.58 27.16 8.13
N SER A 101 -10.05 27.47 6.92
CA SER A 101 -10.48 26.47 5.94
C SER A 101 -9.33 25.59 5.45
N ILE A 102 -8.17 26.17 5.14
CA ILE A 102 -6.95 25.43 4.78
C ILE A 102 -6.53 24.51 5.93
N ALA A 103 -6.44 25.06 7.15
CA ALA A 103 -6.10 24.29 8.34
C ALA A 103 -7.07 23.12 8.56
N ALA A 104 -8.38 23.35 8.41
CA ALA A 104 -9.40 22.31 8.58
C ALA A 104 -9.29 21.18 7.54
N ARG A 105 -8.96 21.50 6.28
CA ARG A 105 -8.75 20.48 5.23
C ARG A 105 -7.48 19.66 5.48
N ILE A 106 -6.37 20.30 5.84
CA ILE A 106 -5.12 19.60 6.15
C ILE A 106 -5.28 18.72 7.40
N ASN A 107 -5.90 19.25 8.46
CA ASN A 107 -6.09 18.53 9.72
C ASN A 107 -7.22 17.48 9.68
N LYS A 108 -7.87 17.30 8.53
CA LYS A 108 -8.98 16.35 8.42
C LYS A 108 -8.47 14.94 8.75
N PRO A 109 -9.08 14.22 9.70
CA PRO A 109 -8.64 12.87 10.04
C PRO A 109 -8.59 11.95 8.82
N GLY A 110 -7.43 11.32 8.59
CA GLY A 110 -7.18 10.46 7.43
C GLY A 110 -6.71 11.19 6.16
N ALA A 111 -6.51 12.51 6.21
CA ALA A 111 -5.90 13.26 5.11
C ALA A 111 -4.40 12.90 5.01
N THR A 112 -4.02 12.30 3.88
CA THR A 112 -2.65 11.82 3.65
C THR A 112 -2.35 11.86 2.17
N ILE A 113 -1.09 12.11 1.82
CA ILE A 113 -0.59 11.89 0.48
C ILE A 113 0.39 10.72 0.54
N SER A 114 0.20 9.71 -0.30
CA SER A 114 1.17 8.62 -0.45
C SER A 114 1.59 8.40 -1.90
N LEU A 115 2.80 7.89 -2.04
CA LEU A 115 3.45 7.52 -3.29
C LEU A 115 3.81 6.04 -3.18
N ASN A 116 3.41 5.28 -4.18
CA ASN A 116 3.71 3.87 -4.33
C ASN A 116 4.46 3.69 -5.64
N GLY A 117 5.55 2.94 -5.62
CA GLY A 117 6.37 2.63 -6.78
C GLY A 117 6.69 1.15 -6.79
N SER A 118 6.68 0.54 -7.97
CA SER A 118 7.19 -0.81 -8.13
C SER A 118 7.85 -0.99 -9.49
N ALA A 119 8.91 -1.77 -9.54
CA ALA A 119 9.52 -2.24 -10.77
C ALA A 119 10.04 -3.66 -10.57
N GLY A 120 10.00 -4.50 -11.60
CA GLY A 120 10.56 -5.83 -11.47
C GLY A 120 10.40 -6.73 -12.69
N LEU A 121 11.10 -7.85 -12.59
CA LEU A 121 11.00 -9.01 -13.47
C LEU A 121 10.24 -10.12 -12.74
N TYR A 122 9.23 -10.65 -13.39
CA TYR A 122 8.38 -11.72 -12.88
C TYR A 122 8.33 -12.84 -13.91
N ILE A 123 8.55 -14.07 -13.45
CA ILE A 123 8.57 -15.25 -14.29
C ILE A 123 7.63 -16.29 -13.67
N LYS A 124 6.85 -16.94 -14.51
CA LYS A 124 6.02 -18.09 -14.17
C LYS A 124 6.27 -19.21 -15.16
N GLY A 125 6.42 -20.42 -14.62
CA GLY A 125 6.41 -21.68 -15.35
C GLY A 125 5.38 -22.64 -14.78
N HIS A 126 5.04 -23.69 -15.52
CA HIS A 126 4.11 -24.71 -15.06
C HIS A 126 4.52 -26.11 -15.52
N LEU A 127 4.08 -27.11 -14.74
CA LEU A 127 4.21 -28.53 -15.05
C LEU A 127 2.95 -29.25 -14.56
N GLY A 128 2.00 -29.49 -15.48
CA GLY A 128 0.69 -30.05 -15.14
C GLY A 128 -0.09 -29.14 -14.19
N GLU A 129 -0.46 -29.67 -13.02
CA GLU A 129 -1.16 -28.93 -11.97
C GLU A 129 -0.23 -28.16 -11.01
N HIS A 130 1.08 -28.28 -11.21
CA HIS A 130 2.10 -27.55 -10.48
C HIS A 130 2.50 -26.29 -11.23
N ALA A 131 2.73 -25.20 -10.51
CA ALA A 131 3.29 -23.99 -11.06
C ALA A 131 4.39 -23.44 -10.18
N PHE A 132 5.38 -22.82 -10.82
CA PHE A 132 6.53 -22.22 -10.17
C PHE A 132 6.62 -20.77 -10.61
N GLY A 133 7.11 -19.92 -9.73
CA GLY A 133 7.35 -18.53 -10.06
C GLY A 133 8.59 -17.99 -9.39
N LEU A 134 9.20 -17.01 -10.05
CA LEU A 134 10.34 -16.25 -9.55
C LEU A 134 10.04 -14.76 -9.78
N ASN A 135 10.36 -13.91 -8.81
CA ASN A 135 10.44 -12.48 -9.07
C ASN A 135 11.68 -11.84 -8.46
N VAL A 136 12.15 -10.80 -9.14
CA VAL A 136 13.10 -9.82 -8.64
C VAL A 136 12.41 -8.48 -8.78
N SER A 137 12.08 -7.84 -7.65
CA SER A 137 11.28 -6.62 -7.66
C SER A 137 11.75 -5.62 -6.62
N ASP A 138 11.74 -4.35 -7.01
CA ASP A 138 11.90 -3.22 -6.11
C ASP A 138 10.53 -2.61 -5.87
N VAL A 139 10.17 -2.44 -4.60
CA VAL A 139 8.89 -1.92 -4.16
C VAL A 139 9.14 -0.79 -3.20
N ALA A 140 8.70 0.42 -3.56
CA ALA A 140 8.81 1.60 -2.73
C ALA A 140 7.43 2.11 -2.34
N THR A 141 7.30 2.55 -1.10
CA THR A 141 6.13 3.28 -0.61
C THR A 141 6.59 4.42 0.26
N GLY A 142 5.88 5.53 0.23
CA GLY A 142 6.14 6.65 1.10
C GLY A 142 4.95 7.56 1.17
N GLY A 143 4.96 8.49 2.11
CA GLY A 143 3.87 9.43 2.25
C GLY A 143 4.14 10.50 3.28
N GLY A 144 3.33 11.56 3.16
CA GLY A 144 3.24 12.65 4.10
C GLY A 144 2.00 12.51 4.98
N PHE A 145 2.19 12.65 6.28
CA PHE A 145 1.13 12.58 7.29
C PHE A 145 1.23 13.80 8.21
N VAL A 146 0.11 14.42 8.55
CA VAL A 146 0.11 15.54 9.50
C VAL A 146 0.58 15.05 10.87
N SER A 147 1.73 15.56 11.33
CA SER A 147 2.32 15.21 12.62
C SER A 147 2.02 16.25 13.70
N THR A 148 2.00 17.53 13.30
CA THR A 148 1.55 18.64 14.14
C THR A 148 0.41 19.36 13.41
N PRO A 149 -0.81 19.43 13.99
CA PRO A 149 -1.92 20.10 13.36
C PRO A 149 -1.59 21.52 12.93
N ILE A 150 -2.05 21.92 11.75
CA ILE A 150 -1.96 23.31 11.29
C ILE A 150 -2.84 24.17 12.18
N THR A 151 -2.31 25.29 12.66
CA THR A 151 -3.06 26.31 13.37
C THR A 151 -3.05 27.62 12.59
N ALA A 152 -4.22 28.25 12.49
CA ALA A 152 -4.37 29.61 11.97
C ALA A 152 -4.33 30.58 13.14
N THR A 153 -3.39 31.52 13.13
CA THR A 153 -3.26 32.56 14.16
C THR A 153 -3.24 33.93 13.51
N GLN A 154 -3.76 34.94 14.21
CA GLN A 154 -3.74 36.32 13.75
C GLN A 154 -2.83 37.13 14.68
N ASN A 155 -1.90 37.90 14.11
CA ASN A 155 -1.06 38.84 14.85
C ASN A 155 -1.12 40.22 14.16
N GLY A 156 -1.94 41.11 14.70
CA GLY A 156 -2.26 42.37 14.05
C GLY A 156 -3.02 42.16 12.73
N ALA A 157 -2.50 42.72 11.63
CA ALA A 157 -3.07 42.56 10.30
C ALA A 157 -2.63 41.26 9.59
N ALA A 158 -1.58 40.60 10.09
CA ALA A 158 -1.05 39.39 9.49
C ALA A 158 -1.76 38.13 10.01
N VAL A 159 -2.00 37.17 9.12
CA VAL A 159 -2.53 35.85 9.45
C VAL A 159 -1.46 34.81 9.16
N ASN A 160 -1.16 33.94 10.12
CA ASN A 160 -0.14 32.92 10.01
C ASN A 160 -0.76 31.52 10.05
N LEU A 161 -0.25 30.61 9.22
CA LEU A 161 -0.53 29.19 9.26
C LEU A 161 0.76 28.45 9.59
N ALA A 162 0.75 27.65 10.64
CA ALA A 162 1.90 26.86 11.05
C ALA A 162 1.46 25.46 11.52
N GLY A 163 2.18 24.44 11.05
CA GLY A 163 2.02 23.03 11.42
C GLY A 163 3.22 22.22 10.93
N ALA A 164 3.11 20.90 10.97
CA ALA A 164 4.16 20.03 10.45
C ALA A 164 3.58 18.73 9.86
N MET A 165 4.26 18.21 8.84
CA MET A 165 4.04 16.88 8.31
C MET A 165 5.25 16.00 8.57
N ALA A 166 5.01 14.78 9.02
CA ALA A 166 5.99 13.71 8.99
C ALA A 166 6.02 13.10 7.59
N LEU A 167 7.24 12.88 7.10
CA LEU A 167 7.52 12.19 5.86
C LEU A 167 8.07 10.81 6.20
N ARG A 168 7.45 9.76 5.65
CA ARG A 168 7.91 8.39 5.83
C ARG A 168 8.08 7.74 4.47
N GLY A 169 9.12 6.92 4.34
CA GLY A 169 9.41 6.15 3.15
C GLY A 169 9.93 4.78 3.50
N LEU A 170 9.66 3.81 2.65
CA LEU A 170 10.17 2.46 2.73
C LEU A 170 10.43 1.96 1.32
N GLU A 171 11.61 1.39 1.12
CA GLU A 171 11.97 0.67 -0.10
C GLU A 171 12.31 -0.76 0.29
N ALA A 172 11.75 -1.72 -0.44
CA ALA A 172 11.97 -3.15 -0.26
C ALA A 172 12.33 -3.78 -1.61
N ARG A 173 13.57 -4.23 -1.72
CA ARG A 173 14.02 -5.11 -2.80
C ARG A 173 13.72 -6.55 -2.43
N GLN A 174 13.05 -7.27 -3.30
CA GLN A 174 12.56 -8.61 -3.07
C GLN A 174 13.10 -9.57 -4.14
N LEU A 175 13.63 -10.69 -3.69
CA LEU A 175 13.84 -11.89 -4.50
C LEU A 175 12.89 -12.95 -3.95
N ALA A 176 11.89 -13.36 -4.73
CA ALA A 176 10.87 -14.30 -4.29
C ALA A 176 10.81 -15.53 -5.17
N PHE A 177 10.69 -16.70 -4.56
CA PHE A 177 10.42 -17.96 -5.22
C PHE A 177 9.10 -18.53 -4.72
N SER A 178 8.23 -18.90 -5.65
CA SER A 178 6.87 -19.32 -5.38
C SER A 178 6.59 -20.70 -5.98
N TYR A 179 5.80 -21.49 -5.27
CA TYR A 179 5.26 -22.74 -5.75
C TYR A 179 3.75 -22.78 -5.50
N ALA A 180 3.02 -23.35 -6.45
CA ALA A 180 1.58 -23.54 -6.34
C ALA A 180 1.13 -24.88 -6.90
N TYR A 181 0.03 -25.38 -6.36
CA TYR A 181 -0.60 -26.61 -6.76
C TYR A 181 -2.11 -26.41 -6.86
N ALA A 182 -2.66 -26.71 -8.04
CA ALA A 182 -4.10 -26.72 -8.27
C ALA A 182 -4.63 -28.17 -8.22
N PHE A 183 -5.86 -28.35 -7.75
CA PHE A 183 -6.50 -29.66 -7.67
C PHE A 183 -8.00 -29.55 -7.89
N SER A 184 -8.66 -30.69 -8.09
CA SER A 184 -10.08 -30.77 -8.44
C SER A 184 -10.39 -29.93 -9.68
N ASP A 185 -9.72 -30.22 -10.79
CA ASP A 185 -9.85 -29.49 -12.06
C ASP A 185 -9.67 -27.97 -11.91
N LYS A 186 -8.69 -27.58 -11.09
CA LYS A 186 -8.38 -26.18 -10.77
C LYS A 186 -9.55 -25.44 -10.09
N THR A 187 -10.41 -26.17 -9.40
CA THR A 187 -11.44 -25.60 -8.51
C THR A 187 -10.77 -25.04 -7.25
N PHE A 188 -9.70 -25.68 -6.79
CA PHE A 188 -8.90 -25.21 -5.66
C PHE A 188 -7.45 -25.04 -6.09
N SER A 189 -6.78 -24.08 -5.46
CA SER A 189 -5.33 -23.95 -5.52
C SER A 189 -4.78 -23.41 -4.23
N ILE A 190 -3.60 -23.90 -3.88
CA ILE A 190 -2.79 -23.42 -2.77
C ILE A 190 -1.41 -23.05 -3.28
N GLY A 191 -0.78 -22.10 -2.62
CA GLY A 191 0.58 -21.71 -2.96
C GLY A 191 1.34 -21.14 -1.77
N VAL A 192 2.66 -21.18 -1.88
CA VAL A 192 3.60 -20.66 -0.91
C VAL A 192 4.70 -19.90 -1.64
N THR A 193 5.19 -18.83 -1.03
CA THR A 193 6.34 -18.05 -1.49
C THR A 193 7.36 -17.95 -0.37
N GLY A 194 8.63 -18.21 -0.68
CA GLY A 194 9.76 -17.80 0.14
C GLY A 194 10.40 -16.57 -0.49
N LYS A 195 10.73 -15.55 0.31
CA LYS A 195 11.31 -14.30 -0.19
C LYS A 195 12.51 -13.84 0.64
N ILE A 196 13.50 -13.31 -0.04
CA ILE A 196 14.60 -12.54 0.55
C ILE A 196 14.27 -11.08 0.31
N ILE A 197 14.18 -10.30 1.38
CA ILE A 197 13.84 -8.88 1.34
C ILE A 197 15.04 -8.10 1.84
N GLN A 198 15.46 -7.09 1.09
CA GLN A 198 16.38 -6.07 1.54
C GLN A 198 15.60 -4.76 1.70
N GLY A 199 15.52 -4.25 2.93
CA GLY A 199 14.72 -3.08 3.28
C GLY A 199 15.58 -1.84 3.56
N SER A 200 15.04 -0.68 3.19
CA SER A 200 15.49 0.66 3.57
C SER A 200 14.30 1.44 4.10
N SER A 201 14.44 2.11 5.24
CA SER A 201 13.39 3.00 5.78
C SER A 201 13.91 4.43 5.90
N TYR A 202 13.02 5.37 5.64
CA TYR A 202 13.31 6.80 5.57
C TYR A 202 12.31 7.53 6.44
N ASN A 203 12.81 8.42 7.31
CA ASN A 203 12.00 9.29 8.15
C ASN A 203 12.49 10.72 7.99
N GLY A 204 11.55 11.66 7.90
CA GLY A 204 11.81 13.09 7.86
C GLY A 204 10.59 13.86 8.35
N SER A 205 10.71 15.18 8.36
CA SER A 205 9.59 16.08 8.63
C SER A 205 9.75 17.35 7.81
N THR A 206 8.64 17.92 7.39
CA THR A 206 8.61 19.23 6.74
C THR A 206 7.66 20.16 7.50
N ALA A 207 8.07 21.40 7.67
CA ALA A 207 7.24 22.43 8.29
C ALA A 207 6.19 22.88 7.28
N LEU A 208 4.94 22.97 7.73
CA LEU A 208 3.87 23.52 6.92
C LEU A 208 3.64 24.97 7.34
N THR A 209 4.11 25.90 6.51
CA THR A 209 4.00 27.35 6.76
C THR A 209 3.28 28.02 5.60
N GLY A 210 2.26 28.82 5.89
CA GLY A 210 1.51 29.52 4.85
C GLY A 210 2.41 30.46 4.03
N GLY A 211 2.33 30.36 2.70
CA GLY A 211 3.13 31.21 1.80
C GLY A 211 4.56 30.73 1.54
N THR A 212 4.92 29.50 1.94
CA THR A 212 6.26 28.92 1.77
C THR A 212 6.19 27.59 1.03
N ASP A 213 7.10 27.35 0.08
CA ASP A 213 7.21 26.09 -0.65
C ASP A 213 7.58 24.92 0.27
N VAL A 214 6.92 23.77 0.10
CA VAL A 214 7.19 22.56 0.90
C VAL A 214 8.17 21.64 0.16
N SER A 215 9.46 21.70 0.52
CA SER A 215 10.48 20.79 -0.04
C SER A 215 10.57 19.45 0.73
N VAL A 216 10.52 18.34 -0.01
CA VAL A 216 10.50 16.97 0.50
C VAL A 216 11.80 16.21 0.21
N THR A 217 12.57 16.62 -0.81
CA THR A 217 13.68 15.83 -1.37
C THR A 217 14.97 15.83 -0.53
N ASP A 218 15.20 16.84 0.30
CA ASP A 218 16.50 17.05 0.97
C ASP A 218 16.54 16.60 2.45
N ASN A 219 15.43 16.04 2.96
CA ASN A 219 15.22 15.81 4.39
C ASN A 219 15.30 14.33 4.82
N PHE A 220 15.83 13.45 3.97
CA PHE A 220 15.96 12.03 4.27
C PHE A 220 17.36 11.70 4.82
N GLY A 221 17.40 11.09 6.02
CA GLY A 221 18.65 10.59 6.61
C GLY A 221 19.28 9.42 5.85
N LYS A 222 20.50 9.03 6.23
CA LYS A 222 21.22 7.89 5.62
C LYS A 222 20.49 6.56 5.88
N SER A 223 20.22 5.79 4.82
CA SER A 223 19.57 4.48 4.92
C SER A 223 20.48 3.43 5.57
N THR A 224 19.87 2.48 6.29
CA THR A 224 20.52 1.26 6.79
C THR A 224 19.96 0.08 6.02
N LEU A 225 20.80 -0.64 5.27
CA LEU A 225 20.39 -1.84 4.55
C LEU A 225 20.36 -3.04 5.49
N SER A 226 19.25 -3.77 5.51
CA SER A 226 19.12 -5.03 6.25
C SER A 226 18.37 -6.06 5.41
N THR A 227 18.75 -7.33 5.53
CA THR A 227 18.16 -8.45 4.79
C THR A 227 17.36 -9.33 5.75
N ALA A 228 16.14 -9.69 5.37
CA ALA A 228 15.28 -10.61 6.11
C ALA A 228 14.65 -11.65 5.18
N PHE A 229 14.21 -12.76 5.76
CA PHE A 229 13.48 -13.80 5.06
C PHE A 229 11.99 -13.69 5.35
N GLY A 230 11.15 -13.79 4.33
CA GLY A 230 9.70 -13.77 4.43
C GLY A 230 9.03 -15.01 3.84
N ILE A 231 7.85 -15.32 4.34
CA ILE A 231 7.00 -16.39 3.86
C ILE A 231 5.60 -15.84 3.57
N ASP A 232 5.08 -16.15 2.39
CA ASP A 232 3.69 -15.88 2.03
C ASP A 232 2.97 -17.20 1.73
N VAL A 233 1.69 -17.28 2.09
CA VAL A 233 0.82 -18.42 1.77
C VAL A 233 -0.48 -17.91 1.19
N GLY A 234 -1.03 -18.64 0.23
CA GLY A 234 -2.26 -18.23 -0.43
C GLY A 234 -3.12 -19.42 -0.85
N ALA A 235 -4.41 -19.15 -0.98
CA ALA A 235 -5.39 -20.09 -1.46
C ALA A 235 -6.39 -19.41 -2.41
N ILE A 236 -6.89 -20.17 -3.37
CA ILE A 236 -7.94 -19.77 -4.30
C ILE A 236 -9.01 -20.86 -4.36
N TYR A 237 -10.27 -20.42 -4.35
CA TYR A 237 -11.43 -21.23 -4.65
C TYR A 237 -12.16 -20.67 -5.89
N ARG A 238 -12.33 -21.51 -6.90
CA ARG A 238 -12.92 -21.18 -8.19
C ARG A 238 -14.09 -22.15 -8.47
N PRO A 239 -15.28 -21.92 -7.89
CA PRO A 239 -16.45 -22.77 -8.10
C PRO A 239 -16.93 -22.79 -9.57
N SER A 240 -16.57 -21.79 -10.36
CA SER A 240 -16.98 -21.65 -11.75
C SER A 240 -15.93 -20.86 -12.53
N SER A 241 -15.95 -20.92 -13.87
CA SER A 241 -15.04 -20.14 -14.71
C SER A 241 -15.16 -18.62 -14.54
N TRP A 242 -16.35 -18.14 -14.16
CA TRP A 242 -16.67 -16.72 -13.98
C TRP A 242 -16.55 -16.23 -12.53
N LEU A 243 -16.29 -17.09 -11.54
CA LEU A 243 -16.28 -16.72 -10.13
C LEU A 243 -15.05 -17.27 -9.41
N ARG A 244 -14.34 -16.40 -8.68
CA ARG A 244 -13.18 -16.76 -7.85
C ARG A 244 -13.21 -16.03 -6.52
N PHE A 245 -12.83 -16.75 -5.48
CA PHE A 245 -12.49 -16.23 -4.17
C PHE A 245 -11.04 -16.55 -3.86
N ALA A 246 -10.36 -15.65 -3.18
CA ALA A 246 -8.96 -15.82 -2.86
C ALA A 246 -8.64 -15.23 -1.50
N VAL A 247 -7.64 -15.81 -0.84
CA VAL A 247 -7.03 -15.28 0.36
C VAL A 247 -5.52 -15.43 0.25
N VAL A 248 -4.79 -14.47 0.78
CA VAL A 248 -3.33 -14.51 0.91
C VAL A 248 -2.95 -13.95 2.28
N ALA A 249 -2.01 -14.61 2.93
CA ALA A 249 -1.32 -14.10 4.10
C ALA A 249 0.15 -13.93 3.74
N LYS A 250 0.65 -12.71 3.81
CA LYS A 250 2.04 -12.36 3.53
C LYS A 250 2.82 -12.15 4.81
N ASP A 251 4.12 -12.37 4.75
CA ASP A 251 5.06 -12.11 5.84
C ASP A 251 4.63 -12.82 7.13
N ILE A 252 4.11 -14.04 7.02
CA ILE A 252 3.52 -14.78 8.15
C ILE A 252 4.54 -15.08 9.26
N ASN A 253 5.82 -15.05 8.93
CA ASN A 253 6.95 -15.24 9.84
C ASN A 253 7.51 -13.92 10.39
N GLN A 254 6.84 -12.79 10.14
CA GLN A 254 7.18 -11.46 10.63
C GLN A 254 8.68 -11.10 10.43
N PRO A 255 9.13 -10.94 9.17
CA PRO A 255 10.53 -10.63 8.85
C PRO A 255 11.04 -9.44 9.67
N THR A 256 12.19 -9.60 10.30
CA THR A 256 12.79 -8.60 11.17
C THR A 256 14.07 -8.07 10.56
N PHE A 257 14.18 -6.74 10.51
CA PHE A 257 15.31 -6.00 9.99
C PHE A 257 16.00 -5.23 11.11
N ASN A 258 17.29 -4.96 10.92
CA ASN A 258 18.01 -4.02 11.78
C ASN A 258 17.70 -2.59 11.31
N ALA A 259 17.26 -1.74 12.25
CA ALA A 259 16.96 -0.33 12.00
C ALA A 259 18.17 0.56 12.30
N ALA A 260 18.21 1.72 11.64
CA ALA A 260 19.19 2.77 11.95
C ALA A 260 19.06 3.19 13.43
N GLY A 261 20.15 3.11 14.20
CA GLY A 261 20.17 3.51 15.61
C GLY A 261 20.05 2.37 16.65
N GLY A 262 20.11 1.10 16.23
CA GLY A 262 20.23 -0.05 17.15
C GLY A 262 18.91 -0.71 17.57
N GLY A 263 17.82 -0.51 16.82
CA GLY A 263 16.53 -1.17 17.02
C GLY A 263 16.20 -2.21 15.94
N GLU A 264 15.08 -2.89 16.10
CA GLU A 264 14.51 -3.83 15.12
C GLU A 264 13.29 -3.23 14.42
N LEU A 265 13.20 -3.38 13.10
CA LEU A 265 12.01 -3.10 12.30
C LEU A 265 11.37 -4.43 11.88
N LYS A 266 10.13 -4.66 12.30
CA LYS A 266 9.38 -5.89 11.96
C LYS A 266 8.34 -5.61 10.89
N LEU A 267 8.30 -6.42 9.83
CA LEU A 267 7.18 -6.42 8.90
C LEU A 267 6.06 -7.26 9.50
N GLU A 268 4.98 -6.59 9.88
CA GLU A 268 3.79 -7.28 10.38
C GLU A 268 3.15 -8.16 9.30
N PRO A 269 2.62 -9.33 9.66
CA PRO A 269 1.87 -10.17 8.74
C PRO A 269 0.70 -9.41 8.11
N GLN A 270 0.48 -9.60 6.81
CA GLN A 270 -0.59 -8.92 6.07
C GLN A 270 -1.56 -9.95 5.49
N ILE A 271 -2.84 -9.83 5.80
CA ILE A 271 -3.87 -10.73 5.29
C ILE A 271 -4.78 -9.95 4.33
N ARG A 272 -5.03 -10.54 3.17
CA ARG A 272 -5.98 -10.01 2.19
C ARG A 272 -6.85 -11.11 1.64
N SER A 273 -8.13 -10.81 1.49
CA SER A 273 -9.07 -11.60 0.72
C SER A 273 -9.53 -10.83 -0.50
N GLY A 274 -10.03 -11.53 -1.51
CA GLY A 274 -10.70 -10.88 -2.63
C GLY A 274 -11.63 -11.82 -3.36
N MET A 275 -12.48 -11.21 -4.18
CA MET A 275 -13.38 -11.87 -5.11
C MET A 275 -13.13 -11.34 -6.52
N ALA A 276 -13.25 -12.21 -7.51
CA ALA A 276 -13.24 -11.84 -8.93
C ALA A 276 -14.44 -12.45 -9.64
N ILE A 277 -15.13 -11.62 -10.42
CA ILE A 277 -16.27 -11.98 -11.25
C ILE A 277 -15.92 -11.66 -12.71
N ASN A 278 -16.00 -12.67 -13.57
CA ASN A 278 -15.63 -12.62 -14.98
C ASN A 278 -16.83 -13.05 -15.86
N PRO A 279 -17.87 -12.21 -16.00
CA PRO A 279 -19.08 -12.57 -16.74
C PRO A 279 -18.81 -12.77 -18.24
N TYR A 280 -17.80 -12.07 -18.77
CA TYR A 280 -17.32 -12.17 -20.14
C TYR A 280 -15.79 -12.16 -20.15
N SER A 281 -15.17 -12.60 -21.25
CA SER A 281 -13.72 -12.60 -21.41
C SER A 281 -13.10 -11.19 -21.38
N SER A 282 -13.87 -10.16 -21.73
CA SER A 282 -13.45 -8.76 -21.75
C SER A 282 -13.69 -7.98 -20.46
N LEU A 283 -14.39 -8.56 -19.48
CA LEU A 283 -14.79 -7.87 -18.25
C LEU A 283 -14.34 -8.63 -17.00
N THR A 284 -13.72 -7.90 -16.07
CA THR A 284 -13.41 -8.39 -14.73
C THR A 284 -13.92 -7.38 -13.72
N LEU A 285 -14.75 -7.84 -12.78
CA LEU A 285 -15.13 -7.10 -11.58
C LEU A 285 -14.42 -7.72 -10.37
N THR A 286 -13.98 -6.90 -9.43
CA THR A 286 -13.23 -7.40 -8.27
C THR A 286 -13.44 -6.52 -7.05
N ALA A 287 -13.36 -7.15 -5.88
CA ALA A 287 -13.49 -6.56 -4.56
C ALA A 287 -12.55 -7.29 -3.58
#